data_AF-A0AA36H2G2-F1
#
_entry.id   AF-A0AA36H2G2-F1
#
_cell.length_a   1.000
_cell.length_b   1.000
_cell.length_c   1.000
_cell.angle_alpha   90.00
_cell.angle_beta   90.00
_cell.angle_gamma   90.00
#
_symmetry.space_group_name_H-M   'P 1'
#
loop_
_entity.id
_entity.type
_entity.pdbx_description
1 polymer ?
#
loop_
_entity_poly.entity_id
_entity_poly.type
_entity_poly.pdbx_seq_one_letter_code
_entity_poly.pdbx_strand_id
1 'polypeptide(L)'
;MLISYFLGFFGAALAGGGSTSYKGYWEFSDSSPQYPCIVLAAQIDLYLTYTDSTGKEVDTVVHVLPSSTVDREHSSCATVLAVQDQSIPSQVLQINLDHYPGWNIRFAFSKDARLKAVDQFILYQVNVTADYPATNTLFTNAPDTVYDYVQEVDLMNPSDVADAVFAHLGHSLSCTSEQKFWINKDPKQGPLASFKLSYLQVEAYKVTSQANGKFDPNETCPRDQHATDIVPVIVGSCLAGLIVITLITYLIYRCQLPREVLELTNGRSWSMSEASVGDHDVAVISTRSIGMNND
;
A
#
# COMPACT_ATOMS: atom_id res chain seq x y z
N MET A 1 59.69 0.51 -9.71
CA MET A 1 59.18 1.65 -8.92
C MET A 1 57.82 2.00 -9.51
N LEU A 2 56.66 1.93 -8.86
CA LEU A 2 56.24 1.72 -7.47
C LEU A 2 54.77 1.21 -7.48
N ILE A 3 54.44 0.30 -6.54
CA ILE A 3 53.24 0.23 -5.67
C ILE A 3 51.86 0.13 -6.38
N SER A 4 51.16 -1.03 -6.42
CA SER A 4 50.39 -1.75 -5.36
C SER A 4 49.31 -0.95 -4.62
N TYR A 5 48.04 -1.11 -4.97
CA TYR A 5 46.94 -1.12 -3.98
C TYR A 5 45.89 -2.20 -4.31
N PHE A 6 45.75 -3.08 -3.33
CA PHE A 6 44.73 -4.11 -3.14
C PHE A 6 43.37 -3.47 -2.81
N LEU A 7 42.29 -4.02 -3.36
CA LEU A 7 40.91 -4.12 -2.83
C LEU A 7 40.17 -5.02 -3.84
N GLY A 8 39.85 -6.29 -3.59
CA GLY A 8 39.46 -6.89 -2.32
C GLY A 8 37.96 -6.73 -2.11
N PHE A 9 37.12 -7.18 -3.04
CA PHE A 9 35.69 -7.36 -2.78
C PHE A 9 35.31 -8.82 -2.96
N PHE A 10 35.10 -9.48 -1.82
CA PHE A 10 34.48 -10.79 -1.69
C PHE A 10 33.09 -10.74 -2.33
N GLY A 11 32.92 -11.41 -3.46
CA GLY A 11 31.62 -11.80 -3.96
C GLY A 11 31.08 -12.91 -3.06
N ALA A 12 30.41 -12.53 -1.97
CA ALA A 12 29.62 -13.46 -1.19
C ALA A 12 28.46 -13.94 -2.06
N ALA A 13 28.44 -15.26 -2.32
CA ALA A 13 27.32 -15.96 -2.89
C ALA A 13 26.08 -15.73 -2.01
N LEU A 14 25.08 -15.02 -2.55
CA LEU A 14 23.72 -15.22 -2.09
C LEU A 14 23.21 -16.45 -2.82
N ALA A 15 23.29 -17.58 -2.11
CA ALA A 15 22.51 -18.75 -2.41
C ALA A 15 21.06 -18.29 -2.63
N GLY A 16 20.55 -18.50 -3.84
CA GLY A 16 19.13 -18.42 -4.12
C GLY A 16 18.43 -19.44 -3.25
N GLY A 17 17.94 -19.01 -2.09
CA GLY A 17 16.90 -19.72 -1.39
C GLY A 17 15.73 -19.80 -2.36
N GLY A 18 15.40 -21.00 -2.80
CA GLY A 18 14.18 -21.25 -3.56
C GLY A 18 13.00 -20.81 -2.71
N SER A 19 12.55 -19.58 -2.92
CA SER A 19 11.26 -19.13 -2.39
C SER A 19 10.22 -19.95 -3.13
N THR A 20 9.68 -20.97 -2.45
CA THR A 20 8.41 -21.55 -2.85
C THR A 20 7.41 -20.39 -2.83
N SER A 21 7.08 -19.89 -4.02
CA SER A 21 6.14 -18.78 -4.17
C SER A 21 4.77 -19.25 -3.68
N TYR A 22 4.33 -18.77 -2.51
CA TYR A 22 2.97 -19.00 -1.98
C TYR A 22 1.91 -18.17 -2.72
N LYS A 23 2.27 -17.56 -3.86
CA LYS A 23 1.35 -16.86 -4.73
C LYS A 23 0.44 -17.88 -5.44
N GLY A 24 -0.83 -17.90 -5.06
CA GLY A 24 -1.86 -18.64 -5.78
C GLY A 24 -2.37 -17.87 -6.98
N TYR A 25 -3.09 -18.58 -7.85
CA TYR A 25 -3.79 -18.05 -9.00
C TYR A 25 -5.17 -18.70 -9.08
N TRP A 26 -6.21 -17.89 -9.02
CA TRP A 26 -7.60 -18.30 -8.96
C TRP A 26 -8.42 -17.48 -9.95
N GLU A 27 -9.25 -18.16 -10.73
CA GLU A 27 -10.11 -17.50 -11.71
C GLU A 27 -11.50 -18.12 -11.70
N PHE A 28 -12.50 -17.29 -12.01
CA PHE A 28 -13.89 -17.72 -12.13
C PHE A 28 -14.48 -17.20 -13.44
N SER A 29 -15.20 -18.08 -14.13
CA SER A 29 -16.01 -17.79 -15.31
C SER A 29 -17.37 -18.46 -15.15
N ASP A 30 -18.42 -17.75 -15.58
CA ASP A 30 -19.71 -18.36 -15.83
C ASP A 30 -19.68 -19.18 -17.14
N SER A 31 -20.77 -19.91 -17.42
CA SER A 31 -20.89 -20.74 -18.63
C SER A 31 -20.81 -19.94 -19.96
N SER A 32 -21.03 -18.64 -19.91
CA SER A 32 -20.84 -17.71 -21.02
C SER A 32 -20.57 -16.32 -20.43
N PRO A 33 -19.51 -15.61 -20.86
CA PRO A 33 -18.55 -15.92 -21.93
C PRO A 33 -17.43 -16.89 -21.50
N GLN A 34 -16.66 -17.42 -22.48
CA GLN A 34 -15.55 -18.38 -22.27
C GLN A 34 -14.29 -17.80 -21.60
N TYR A 35 -14.33 -16.57 -21.10
CA TYR A 35 -13.22 -15.92 -20.41
C TYR A 35 -13.59 -15.65 -18.94
N PRO A 36 -12.61 -15.63 -18.02
CA PRO A 36 -12.88 -15.36 -16.62
C PRO A 36 -13.40 -13.94 -16.43
N CYS A 37 -14.43 -13.80 -15.61
CA CYS A 37 -14.98 -12.51 -15.20
C CYS A 37 -14.23 -11.95 -13.97
N ILE A 38 -13.61 -12.83 -13.19
CA ILE A 38 -12.78 -12.50 -12.02
C ILE A 38 -11.49 -13.31 -12.11
N VAL A 39 -10.36 -12.65 -11.94
CA VAL A 39 -9.05 -13.28 -11.81
C VAL A 39 -8.34 -12.68 -10.60
N LEU A 40 -7.80 -13.53 -9.73
CA LEU A 40 -7.06 -13.15 -8.53
C LEU A 40 -5.77 -13.96 -8.46
N ALA A 41 -4.64 -13.27 -8.36
CA ALA A 41 -3.36 -13.88 -8.09
C ALA A 41 -2.70 -13.18 -6.90
N ALA A 42 -2.53 -13.87 -5.79
CA ALA A 42 -2.01 -13.28 -4.55
C ALA A 42 -1.44 -14.37 -3.65
N GLN A 43 -0.59 -13.96 -2.71
CA GLN A 43 -0.35 -14.69 -1.48
C GLN A 43 -1.31 -14.17 -0.41
N ILE A 44 -2.05 -15.06 0.23
CA ILE A 44 -3.11 -14.70 1.18
C ILE A 44 -2.84 -15.41 2.51
N ASP A 45 -2.70 -14.62 3.57
CA ASP A 45 -2.56 -15.10 4.95
C ASP A 45 -3.75 -14.61 5.79
N LEU A 46 -4.41 -15.51 6.53
CA LEU A 46 -5.50 -15.20 7.43
C LEU A 46 -4.99 -15.20 8.87
N TYR A 47 -5.29 -14.15 9.62
CA TYR A 47 -4.99 -14.03 11.05
C TYR A 47 -6.31 -14.03 11.79
N LEU A 48 -6.64 -15.15 12.41
CA LEU A 48 -7.94 -15.39 13.02
C LEU A 48 -7.74 -15.64 14.52
N THR A 49 -8.64 -15.10 15.32
CA THR A 49 -8.76 -15.44 16.74
C THR A 49 -10.02 -16.28 16.91
N TYR A 50 -9.94 -17.36 17.69
CA TYR A 50 -11.10 -18.14 18.09
C TYR A 50 -11.11 -18.39 19.59
N THR A 51 -12.28 -18.59 20.15
CA THR A 51 -12.43 -18.97 21.55
C THR A 51 -12.39 -20.49 21.66
N ASP A 52 -11.45 -21.05 22.41
CA ASP A 52 -11.38 -22.49 22.63
C ASP A 52 -12.53 -23.00 23.53
N SER A 53 -12.65 -24.32 23.66
CA SER A 53 -13.66 -24.96 24.50
C SER A 53 -13.56 -24.63 26.00
N THR A 54 -12.45 -24.01 26.43
CA THR A 54 -12.23 -23.54 27.81
C THR A 54 -12.61 -22.06 28.00
N GLY A 55 -13.01 -21.37 26.92
CA GLY A 55 -13.35 -19.95 26.94
C GLY A 55 -12.14 -19.04 26.74
N LYS A 56 -10.97 -19.58 26.38
CA LYS A 56 -9.74 -18.81 26.15
C LYS A 56 -9.62 -18.43 24.67
N GLU A 57 -9.25 -17.18 24.40
CA GLU A 57 -8.93 -16.74 23.04
C GLU A 57 -7.57 -17.29 22.57
N VAL A 58 -7.56 -17.81 21.34
CA VAL A 58 -6.41 -18.40 20.68
C VAL A 58 -6.25 -17.76 19.31
N ASP A 59 -5.08 -17.17 19.07
CA ASP A 59 -4.70 -16.61 17.78
C ASP A 59 -4.08 -17.69 16.90
N THR A 60 -4.46 -17.71 15.63
CA THR A 60 -3.93 -18.62 14.63
C THR A 60 -3.70 -17.93 13.29
N VAL A 61 -2.75 -18.47 12.52
CA VAL A 61 -2.45 -18.03 11.17
C VAL A 61 -2.73 -19.17 10.21
N VAL A 62 -3.58 -18.89 9.22
CA VAL A 62 -3.97 -19.85 8.19
C VAL A 62 -3.50 -19.34 6.85
N HIS A 63 -2.65 -20.13 6.18
CA HIS A 63 -2.12 -19.81 4.87
C HIS A 63 -3.03 -20.38 3.79
N VAL A 64 -3.47 -19.54 2.85
CA VAL A 64 -4.23 -20.01 1.67
C VAL A 64 -3.21 -20.51 0.64
N LEU A 65 -3.09 -21.82 0.50
CA LEU A 65 -2.12 -22.40 -0.42
C LEU A 65 -2.52 -22.23 -1.89
N PRO A 66 -1.56 -22.16 -2.83
CA PRO A 66 -1.84 -22.11 -4.26
C PRO A 66 -2.68 -23.28 -4.81
N SER A 67 -2.70 -24.41 -4.11
CA SER A 67 -3.51 -25.59 -4.41
C SER A 67 -4.99 -25.45 -4.02
N SER A 68 -5.35 -24.41 -3.26
CA SER A 68 -6.74 -24.07 -2.92
C SER A 68 -7.57 -23.87 -4.19
N THR A 69 -8.84 -24.24 -4.16
CA THR A 69 -9.68 -24.32 -5.38
C THR A 69 -10.81 -23.31 -5.34
N VAL A 70 -11.19 -22.78 -6.51
CA VAL A 70 -12.36 -21.90 -6.63
C VAL A 70 -13.63 -22.72 -6.46
N ASP A 71 -14.50 -22.28 -5.56
CA ASP A 71 -15.84 -22.83 -5.39
C ASP A 71 -16.73 -22.36 -6.54
N ARG A 72 -17.09 -23.28 -7.44
CA ARG A 72 -17.90 -22.95 -8.62
C ARG A 72 -19.38 -22.74 -8.32
N GLU A 73 -19.88 -23.21 -7.19
CA GLU A 73 -21.29 -23.08 -6.81
C GLU A 73 -21.56 -21.76 -6.09
N HIS A 74 -20.58 -21.27 -5.33
CA HIS A 74 -20.71 -20.05 -4.53
C HIS A 74 -20.00 -18.82 -5.10
N SER A 75 -19.18 -18.98 -6.15
CA SER A 75 -18.64 -17.89 -6.97
C SER A 75 -19.62 -17.49 -8.07
N SER A 76 -19.60 -16.22 -8.50
CA SER A 76 -20.52 -15.72 -9.51
C SER A 76 -19.99 -14.47 -10.22
N CYS A 77 -20.19 -14.38 -11.53
CA CYS A 77 -19.89 -13.16 -12.30
C CYS A 77 -20.97 -12.08 -12.18
N ALA A 78 -22.13 -12.40 -11.63
CA ALA A 78 -23.22 -11.46 -11.40
C ALA A 78 -24.16 -12.00 -10.31
N THR A 79 -24.10 -11.40 -9.13
CA THR A 79 -25.01 -11.66 -8.02
C THR A 79 -25.41 -10.37 -7.33
N VAL A 80 -26.32 -10.47 -6.37
CA VAL A 80 -26.76 -9.34 -5.55
C VAL A 80 -26.58 -9.73 -4.09
N LEU A 81 -25.76 -8.96 -3.37
CA LEU A 81 -25.56 -9.15 -1.93
C LEU A 81 -26.33 -8.07 -1.17
N ALA A 82 -26.96 -8.46 -0.06
CA ALA A 82 -27.64 -7.53 0.82
C ALA A 82 -26.65 -6.96 1.83
N VAL A 83 -26.49 -5.64 1.85
CA VAL A 83 -25.63 -4.89 2.79
C VAL A 83 -26.47 -3.77 3.39
N GLN A 84 -26.65 -3.76 4.71
CA GLN A 84 -27.47 -2.75 5.42
C GLN A 84 -28.86 -2.55 4.76
N ASP A 85 -29.58 -3.65 4.50
CA ASP A 85 -30.88 -3.68 3.80
C ASP A 85 -30.88 -3.15 2.36
N GLN A 86 -29.70 -2.91 1.77
CA GLN A 86 -29.55 -2.51 0.39
C GLN A 86 -29.01 -3.65 -0.48
N SER A 87 -29.61 -3.81 -1.66
CA SER A 87 -29.14 -4.75 -2.68
C SER A 87 -27.96 -4.14 -3.46
N ILE A 88 -26.77 -4.71 -3.32
CA ILE A 88 -25.55 -4.31 -4.02
C ILE A 88 -25.23 -5.32 -5.15
N PRO A 89 -25.28 -4.91 -6.43
CA PRO A 89 -24.79 -5.73 -7.54
C PRO A 89 -23.31 -6.04 -7.34
N SER A 90 -22.97 -7.33 -7.36
CA SER A 90 -21.67 -7.81 -6.93
C SER A 90 -21.16 -8.95 -7.81
N GLN A 91 -19.85 -9.10 -7.81
CA GLN A 91 -19.13 -10.27 -8.28
C GLN A 91 -18.51 -10.97 -7.08
N VAL A 92 -18.55 -12.29 -7.06
CA VAL A 92 -18.07 -13.06 -5.91
C VAL A 92 -17.09 -14.11 -6.38
N LEU A 93 -15.94 -14.14 -5.71
CA LEU A 93 -14.96 -15.21 -5.82
C LEU A 93 -14.82 -15.89 -4.46
N GLN A 94 -15.18 -17.16 -4.38
CA GLN A 94 -15.01 -17.98 -3.20
C GLN A 94 -13.92 -19.03 -3.46
N ILE A 95 -12.97 -19.12 -2.55
CA ILE A 95 -11.84 -20.05 -2.62
C ILE A 95 -11.94 -20.99 -1.42
N ASN A 96 -12.07 -22.28 -1.70
CA ASN A 96 -12.04 -23.35 -0.70
C ASN A 96 -10.58 -23.68 -0.38
N LEU A 97 -10.21 -23.58 0.89
CA LEU A 97 -8.82 -23.70 1.34
C LEU A 97 -8.35 -25.15 1.25
N ASP A 98 -7.23 -25.36 0.54
CA ASP A 98 -6.59 -26.67 0.53
C ASP A 98 -6.01 -27.00 1.92
N HIS A 99 -6.11 -28.27 2.32
CA HIS A 99 -5.80 -28.78 3.66
C HIS A 99 -6.70 -28.31 4.83
N TYR A 100 -7.70 -27.46 4.58
CA TYR A 100 -8.69 -27.04 5.59
C TYR A 100 -10.12 -27.37 5.10
N PRO A 101 -10.55 -28.65 5.20
CA PRO A 101 -11.87 -29.05 4.72
C PRO A 101 -12.99 -28.22 5.37
N GLY A 102 -13.92 -27.74 4.55
CA GLY A 102 -15.03 -26.88 4.99
C GLY A 102 -14.68 -25.39 5.11
N TRP A 103 -13.40 -25.02 5.06
CA TRP A 103 -12.97 -23.62 5.15
C TRP A 103 -12.98 -22.96 3.78
N ASN A 104 -13.39 -21.69 3.75
CA ASN A 104 -13.33 -20.88 2.55
C ASN A 104 -13.08 -19.40 2.85
N ILE A 105 -12.56 -18.69 1.86
CA ILE A 105 -12.49 -17.23 1.83
C ILE A 105 -13.30 -16.73 0.64
N ARG A 106 -14.12 -15.70 0.88
CA ARG A 106 -15.02 -15.10 -0.08
C ARG A 106 -14.70 -13.63 -0.27
N PHE A 107 -14.39 -13.25 -1.50
CA PHE A 107 -14.16 -11.88 -1.92
C PHE A 107 -15.37 -11.37 -2.71
N ALA A 108 -15.92 -10.22 -2.31
CA ALA A 108 -17.01 -9.57 -3.03
C ALA A 108 -16.56 -8.25 -3.65
N PHE A 109 -16.67 -8.18 -4.97
CA PHE A 109 -16.35 -7.00 -5.76
C PHE A 109 -17.62 -6.30 -6.20
N SER A 110 -17.58 -4.99 -6.33
CA SER A 110 -18.70 -4.21 -6.88
C SER A 110 -18.19 -3.07 -7.76
N LYS A 111 -19.07 -2.61 -8.64
CA LYS A 111 -18.95 -1.36 -9.41
C LYS A 111 -20.11 -0.40 -9.13
N ASP A 112 -20.77 -0.58 -7.99
CA ASP A 112 -21.91 0.23 -7.59
C ASP A 112 -21.46 1.62 -7.14
N ALA A 113 -22.11 2.66 -7.68
CA ALA A 113 -21.78 4.06 -7.38
C ALA A 113 -21.94 4.42 -5.89
N ARG A 114 -22.77 3.70 -5.13
CA ARG A 114 -22.94 3.91 -3.68
C ARG A 114 -21.66 3.61 -2.91
N LEU A 115 -20.83 2.72 -3.43
CA LEU A 115 -19.52 2.42 -2.86
C LEU A 115 -18.40 3.27 -3.49
N LYS A 116 -18.74 4.38 -4.16
CA LYS A 116 -17.82 5.27 -4.87
C LYS A 116 -17.07 4.61 -6.04
N ALA A 117 -17.54 3.47 -6.51
CA ALA A 117 -16.94 2.72 -7.63
C ALA A 117 -17.42 3.25 -9.00
N VAL A 118 -17.08 4.50 -9.33
CA VAL A 118 -17.47 5.11 -10.61
C VAL A 118 -16.45 4.73 -11.70
N ASP A 119 -16.89 3.92 -12.68
CA ASP A 119 -16.03 3.37 -13.75
C ASP A 119 -14.82 2.54 -13.25
N GLN A 120 -14.97 2.02 -12.03
CA GLN A 120 -13.97 1.22 -11.33
C GLN A 120 -14.66 0.00 -10.71
N PHE A 121 -13.89 -1.05 -10.48
CA PHE A 121 -14.28 -2.08 -9.54
C PHE A 121 -13.56 -1.86 -8.21
N ILE A 122 -14.20 -2.26 -7.13
CA ILE A 122 -13.62 -2.23 -5.78
C ILE A 122 -13.84 -3.59 -5.11
N LEU A 123 -12.96 -3.97 -4.20
CA LEU A 123 -13.18 -5.06 -3.24
C LEU A 123 -13.79 -4.46 -1.97
N TYR A 124 -15.08 -4.69 -1.72
CA TYR A 124 -15.78 -4.02 -0.62
C TYR A 124 -16.03 -4.92 0.59
N GLN A 125 -16.02 -6.24 0.40
CA GLN A 125 -16.25 -7.20 1.47
C GLN A 125 -15.38 -8.45 1.32
N VAL A 126 -14.82 -8.91 2.44
CA VAL A 126 -14.11 -10.19 2.56
C VAL A 126 -14.66 -10.96 3.76
N ASN A 127 -15.14 -12.17 3.50
CA ASN A 127 -15.65 -13.06 4.54
C ASN A 127 -14.83 -14.35 4.58
N VAL A 128 -14.67 -14.93 5.76
CA VAL A 128 -13.98 -16.21 5.96
C VAL A 128 -14.91 -17.14 6.73
N THR A 129 -15.14 -18.34 6.21
CA THR A 129 -15.82 -19.41 6.92
C THR A 129 -14.78 -20.39 7.45
N ALA A 130 -14.82 -20.65 8.74
CA ALA A 130 -13.96 -21.61 9.42
C ALA A 130 -14.79 -22.79 9.95
N ASP A 131 -14.58 -23.97 9.37
CA ASP A 131 -15.17 -25.23 9.83
C ASP A 131 -14.23 -25.92 10.84
N TYR A 132 -14.29 -25.46 12.09
CA TYR A 132 -13.51 -26.05 13.19
C TYR A 132 -13.80 -27.54 13.42
N PRO A 133 -15.06 -28.03 13.37
CA PRO A 133 -15.35 -29.46 13.46
C PRO A 133 -14.59 -30.32 12.45
N ALA A 134 -14.57 -29.90 11.17
CA ALA A 134 -13.87 -30.62 10.11
C ALA A 134 -12.33 -30.56 10.23
N THR A 135 -11.80 -29.64 11.04
CA THR A 135 -10.36 -29.40 11.21
C THR A 135 -9.88 -29.59 12.66
N ASN A 136 -10.62 -30.36 13.45
CA ASN A 136 -10.34 -30.57 14.88
C ASN A 136 -8.94 -31.14 15.20
N THR A 137 -8.29 -31.80 14.24
CA THR A 137 -6.92 -32.32 14.36
C THR A 137 -5.86 -31.24 14.23
N LEU A 138 -6.16 -30.15 13.52
CA LEU A 138 -5.29 -29.00 13.31
C LEU A 138 -5.48 -27.94 14.40
N PHE A 139 -6.71 -27.78 14.88
CA PHE A 139 -7.06 -26.82 15.94
C PHE A 139 -7.56 -27.55 17.18
N THR A 140 -6.63 -28.02 18.01
CA THR A 140 -6.96 -28.70 19.27
C THR A 140 -7.70 -27.75 20.21
N ASN A 141 -8.84 -28.22 20.73
CA ASN A 141 -9.77 -27.46 21.58
C ASN A 141 -10.53 -26.33 20.87
N ALA A 142 -10.57 -26.29 19.54
CA ALA A 142 -11.45 -25.36 18.85
C ALA A 142 -12.94 -25.64 19.12
N PRO A 143 -13.83 -24.65 18.89
CA PRO A 143 -15.27 -24.83 18.96
C PRO A 143 -15.75 -25.97 18.07
N ASP A 144 -16.78 -26.70 18.51
CA ASP A 144 -17.45 -27.71 17.69
C ASP A 144 -18.53 -27.07 16.79
N THR A 145 -18.23 -25.91 16.22
CA THR A 145 -19.15 -25.11 15.40
C THR A 145 -18.42 -24.47 14.23
N VAL A 146 -19.10 -24.35 13.09
CA VAL A 146 -18.66 -23.50 11.99
C VAL A 146 -18.80 -22.04 12.39
N TYR A 147 -17.78 -21.24 12.11
CA TYR A 147 -17.78 -19.80 12.41
C TYR A 147 -17.55 -18.97 11.15
N ASP A 148 -18.38 -17.97 10.93
CA ASP A 148 -18.27 -17.03 9.83
C ASP A 148 -17.72 -15.68 10.31
N TYR A 149 -16.49 -15.39 9.93
CA TYR A 149 -15.90 -14.06 10.08
C TYR A 149 -16.40 -13.17 8.95
N VAL A 150 -17.39 -12.34 9.25
CA VAL A 150 -18.02 -11.44 8.29
C VAL A 150 -17.45 -10.03 8.46
N GLN A 151 -17.00 -9.44 7.37
CA GLN A 151 -16.61 -8.03 7.37
C GLN A 151 -17.87 -7.16 7.38
N GLU A 152 -17.98 -6.29 8.38
CA GLU A 152 -19.01 -5.26 8.42
C GLU A 152 -18.73 -4.21 7.34
N VAL A 153 -19.74 -3.90 6.54
CA VAL A 153 -19.65 -2.91 5.46
C VAL A 153 -20.57 -1.76 5.78
N ASP A 154 -20.00 -0.57 5.89
CA ASP A 154 -20.73 0.68 5.98
C ASP A 154 -20.72 1.39 4.62
N LEU A 155 -21.90 1.64 4.05
CA LEU A 155 -22.03 2.32 2.76
C LEU A 155 -21.68 3.81 2.87
N MET A 156 -21.75 4.40 4.05
CA MET A 156 -21.39 5.81 4.29
C MET A 156 -19.88 5.97 4.50
N ASN A 157 -19.24 4.98 5.10
CA ASN A 157 -17.81 4.94 5.35
C ASN A 157 -17.20 3.63 4.80
N PRO A 158 -16.75 3.61 3.53
CA PRO A 158 -16.16 2.44 2.92
C PRO A 158 -15.02 1.84 3.77
N SER A 159 -14.89 0.52 3.72
CA SER A 159 -13.84 -0.19 4.45
C SER A 159 -12.45 0.14 3.90
N ASP A 160 -11.41 0.01 4.73
CA ASP A 160 -10.02 0.23 4.32
C ASP A 160 -9.62 -0.62 3.08
N VAL A 161 -10.26 -1.78 2.91
CA VAL A 161 -10.05 -2.64 1.74
C VAL A 161 -10.64 -2.03 0.47
N ALA A 162 -11.80 -1.37 0.54
CA ALA A 162 -12.43 -0.69 -0.59
C ALA A 162 -11.58 0.48 -1.09
N ASP A 163 -10.93 1.20 -0.18
CA ASP A 163 -10.04 2.32 -0.50
C ASP A 163 -8.66 1.87 -1.02
N ALA A 164 -8.26 0.63 -0.77
CA ALA A 164 -6.94 0.11 -1.16
C ALA A 164 -6.97 -0.81 -2.37
N VAL A 165 -8.06 -1.55 -2.56
CA VAL A 165 -8.21 -2.58 -3.59
C VAL A 165 -9.29 -2.15 -4.58
N PHE A 166 -8.88 -1.31 -5.52
CA PHE A 166 -9.69 -0.82 -6.64
C PHE A 166 -8.85 -0.63 -7.91
N ALA A 167 -9.48 -0.70 -9.08
CA ALA A 167 -8.90 -0.28 -10.35
C ALA A 167 -9.99 0.07 -11.36
N HIS A 168 -9.65 0.79 -12.43
CA HIS A 168 -10.59 1.07 -13.51
C HIS A 168 -11.04 -0.21 -14.21
N LEU A 169 -12.27 -0.17 -14.73
CA LEU A 169 -12.78 -1.29 -15.53
C LEU A 169 -11.87 -1.52 -16.75
N GLY A 170 -11.57 -2.78 -17.06
CA GLY A 170 -10.62 -3.15 -18.11
C GLY A 170 -9.15 -2.96 -17.75
N HIS A 171 -8.83 -2.76 -16.47
CA HIS A 171 -7.48 -2.79 -15.92
C HIS A 171 -7.40 -3.80 -14.76
N SER A 172 -6.21 -4.30 -14.48
CA SER A 172 -5.94 -5.10 -13.27
C SER A 172 -5.28 -4.24 -12.21
N LEU A 173 -5.59 -4.44 -10.93
CA LEU A 173 -4.81 -3.84 -9.85
C LEU A 173 -3.59 -4.70 -9.57
N SER A 174 -2.40 -4.10 -9.40
CA SER A 174 -1.18 -4.80 -8.99
C SER A 174 -0.52 -4.14 -7.79
N CYS A 175 -0.22 -4.95 -6.77
CA CYS A 175 0.52 -4.59 -5.56
C CYS A 175 1.56 -5.66 -5.24
N THR A 176 2.82 -5.26 -5.23
CA THR A 176 3.94 -6.04 -4.69
C THR A 176 4.01 -5.94 -3.16
N SER A 177 3.70 -4.77 -2.58
CA SER A 177 3.76 -4.60 -1.12
C SER A 177 2.68 -5.40 -0.40
N GLU A 178 3.01 -5.81 0.82
CA GLU A 178 2.07 -6.46 1.72
C GLU A 178 1.01 -5.47 2.23
N GLN A 179 -0.25 -5.90 2.23
CA GLN A 179 -1.38 -5.13 2.71
C GLN A 179 -2.18 -5.96 3.70
N LYS A 180 -2.43 -5.43 4.90
CA LYS A 180 -3.19 -6.10 5.95
C LYS A 180 -4.47 -5.32 6.23
N PHE A 181 -5.60 -6.03 6.21
CA PHE A 181 -6.93 -5.47 6.42
C PHE A 181 -7.69 -6.22 7.49
N TRP A 182 -8.57 -5.53 8.21
CA TRP A 182 -9.42 -6.12 9.24
C TRP A 182 -10.72 -6.65 8.62
N ILE A 183 -11.07 -7.89 9.00
CA ILE A 183 -12.40 -8.45 8.79
C ILE A 183 -13.27 -8.00 9.96
N ASN A 184 -12.80 -8.26 11.19
CA ASN A 184 -13.42 -7.79 12.41
C ASN A 184 -12.35 -7.23 13.38
N LYS A 185 -12.58 -6.00 13.81
CA LYS A 185 -11.75 -5.29 14.80
C LYS A 185 -12.47 -5.09 16.13
N ASP A 186 -13.81 -5.15 16.16
CA ASP A 186 -14.60 -4.92 17.36
C ASP A 186 -14.86 -6.25 18.08
N PRO A 187 -14.29 -6.47 19.28
CA PRO A 187 -14.53 -7.67 20.06
C PRO A 187 -16.01 -7.86 20.44
N LYS A 188 -16.84 -6.81 20.37
CA LYS A 188 -18.29 -6.91 20.62
C LYS A 188 -19.05 -7.58 19.48
N GLN A 189 -18.52 -7.50 18.26
CA GLN A 189 -19.17 -8.05 17.06
C GLN A 189 -18.71 -9.49 16.76
N GLY A 190 -17.62 -9.92 17.38
CA GLY A 190 -17.04 -11.24 17.20
C GLY A 190 -15.57 -11.25 17.59
N PRO A 191 -14.88 -12.40 17.42
CA PRO A 191 -13.46 -12.48 17.64
C PRO A 191 -12.68 -11.72 16.56
N LEU A 192 -11.44 -11.36 16.90
CA LEU A 192 -10.56 -10.60 16.01
C LEU A 192 -10.23 -11.40 14.75
N ALA A 193 -10.31 -10.73 13.60
CA ALA A 193 -9.95 -11.35 12.33
C ALA A 193 -9.38 -10.31 11.37
N SER A 194 -8.31 -10.69 10.68
CA SER A 194 -7.68 -9.90 9.64
C SER A 194 -7.09 -10.80 8.56
N PHE A 195 -6.88 -10.26 7.38
CA PHE A 195 -6.20 -10.95 6.29
C PHE A 195 -5.09 -10.07 5.74
N LYS A 196 -4.06 -10.71 5.19
CA LYS A 196 -2.94 -10.06 4.53
C LYS A 196 -2.86 -10.55 3.09
N LEU A 197 -2.73 -9.59 2.17
CA LEU A 197 -2.50 -9.81 0.75
C LEU A 197 -1.08 -9.36 0.41
N SER A 198 -0.30 -10.23 -0.22
CA SER A 198 1.04 -9.93 -0.75
C SER A 198 1.10 -10.33 -2.22
N TYR A 199 1.87 -9.61 -3.04
CA TYR A 199 1.97 -9.86 -4.49
C TYR A 199 0.61 -9.93 -5.21
N LEU A 200 -0.34 -9.11 -4.75
CA LEU A 200 -1.70 -9.03 -5.26
C LEU A 200 -1.70 -8.59 -6.72
N GLN A 201 -2.40 -9.34 -7.55
CA GLN A 201 -2.88 -8.90 -8.85
C GLN A 201 -4.32 -9.35 -9.00
N VAL A 202 -5.25 -8.43 -9.21
CA VAL A 202 -6.68 -8.73 -9.24
C VAL A 202 -7.37 -7.96 -10.34
N GLU A 203 -8.32 -8.60 -11.00
CA GLU A 203 -9.18 -7.99 -12.00
C GLU A 203 -10.59 -8.56 -11.82
N ALA A 204 -11.54 -7.67 -11.57
CA ALA A 204 -12.97 -7.99 -11.53
C ALA A 204 -13.70 -7.30 -12.67
N TYR A 205 -14.88 -7.82 -13.02
CA TYR A 205 -15.69 -7.39 -14.16
C TYR A 205 -14.91 -7.43 -15.47
N LYS A 206 -14.02 -8.41 -15.61
CA LYS A 206 -13.24 -8.62 -16.83
C LYS A 206 -14.18 -8.90 -18.00
N VAL A 207 -13.96 -8.17 -19.11
CA VAL A 207 -14.72 -8.29 -20.36
C VAL A 207 -13.84 -8.72 -21.54
N THR A 208 -12.54 -8.85 -21.33
CA THR A 208 -11.57 -9.11 -22.39
C THR A 208 -11.33 -10.61 -22.55
N SER A 209 -11.50 -11.11 -23.78
CA SER A 209 -11.33 -12.53 -24.13
C SER A 209 -9.87 -12.96 -24.31
N GLN A 210 -8.92 -12.35 -23.59
CA GLN A 210 -7.53 -12.79 -23.65
C GLN A 210 -7.49 -14.25 -23.19
N ALA A 211 -7.36 -15.16 -24.16
CA ALA A 211 -7.66 -16.59 -24.04
C ALA A 211 -6.74 -17.37 -23.09
N ASN A 212 -5.84 -16.70 -22.37
CA ASN A 212 -4.75 -17.31 -21.61
C ASN A 212 -4.75 -16.90 -20.13
N GLY A 213 -5.86 -16.42 -19.57
CA GLY A 213 -5.89 -15.98 -18.16
C GLY A 213 -4.91 -14.83 -17.88
N LYS A 214 -4.63 -14.01 -18.90
CA LYS A 214 -3.77 -12.85 -18.72
C LYS A 214 -4.60 -11.70 -18.18
N PHE A 215 -4.07 -11.06 -17.16
CA PHE A 215 -4.57 -9.79 -16.66
C PHE A 215 -4.53 -8.74 -17.78
N ASP A 216 -5.53 -7.87 -17.78
CA ASP A 216 -5.52 -6.63 -18.55
C ASP A 216 -4.44 -5.66 -18.00
N PRO A 217 -4.14 -4.54 -18.71
CA PRO A 217 -3.11 -3.59 -18.29
C PRO A 217 -3.20 -3.25 -16.80
N ASN A 218 -2.06 -3.26 -16.11
CA ASN A 218 -2.05 -3.14 -14.66
C ASN A 218 -1.96 -1.68 -14.19
N GLU A 219 -2.74 -1.37 -13.17
CA GLU A 219 -2.64 -0.17 -12.34
C GLU A 219 -1.90 -0.53 -11.06
N THR A 220 -0.86 0.26 -10.74
CA THR A 220 -0.12 0.09 -9.49
C THR A 220 -0.90 0.69 -8.35
N CYS A 221 -1.09 -0.05 -7.26
CA CYS A 221 -1.86 0.45 -6.14
C CYS A 221 -1.15 1.59 -5.37
N PRO A 222 -1.92 2.41 -4.61
CA PRO A 222 -1.38 3.60 -3.96
C PRO A 222 -0.21 3.34 -3.00
N ARG A 223 -0.13 2.13 -2.42
CA ARG A 223 0.94 1.75 -1.49
C ARG A 223 2.28 1.52 -2.18
N ASP A 224 2.25 1.12 -3.45
CA ASP A 224 3.43 0.87 -4.28
C ASP A 224 3.77 2.07 -5.17
N GLN A 225 2.82 3.02 -5.31
CA GLN A 225 3.11 4.31 -5.91
C GLN A 225 4.13 5.04 -5.03
N HIS A 226 5.33 5.22 -5.54
CA HIS A 226 6.43 5.87 -4.84
C HIS A 226 6.05 7.30 -4.40
N ALA A 227 5.61 7.45 -3.14
CA ALA A 227 5.44 8.74 -2.48
C ALA A 227 6.76 9.56 -2.44
N THR A 228 7.90 8.89 -2.66
CA THR A 228 9.23 9.49 -2.73
C THR A 228 9.45 10.40 -3.93
N ASP A 229 8.63 10.32 -4.98
CA ASP A 229 8.80 11.17 -6.17
C ASP A 229 7.90 12.40 -6.15
N ILE A 230 6.71 12.32 -5.54
CA ILE A 230 5.76 13.45 -5.55
C ILE A 230 6.17 14.56 -4.58
N VAL A 231 6.69 14.22 -3.40
CA VAL A 231 7.04 15.21 -2.37
C VAL A 231 8.23 16.08 -2.81
N PRO A 232 9.36 15.54 -3.30
CA PRO A 232 10.47 16.38 -3.76
C PRO A 232 10.11 17.26 -4.96
N VAL A 233 9.23 16.80 -5.86
CA VAL A 233 8.78 17.59 -7.02
C VAL A 233 7.95 18.79 -6.59
N ILE A 234 7.03 18.62 -5.64
CA ILE A 234 6.22 19.73 -5.11
C ILE A 234 7.12 20.72 -4.36
N VAL A 235 7.99 20.23 -3.47
CA VAL A 235 8.89 21.09 -2.69
C VAL A 235 9.88 21.83 -3.60
N GLY A 236 10.44 21.16 -4.60
CA GLY A 236 11.33 21.76 -5.58
C GLY A 236 10.66 22.86 -6.41
N SER A 237 9.40 22.63 -6.83
CA SER A 237 8.63 23.60 -7.60
C SER A 237 8.29 24.86 -6.78
N CYS A 238 7.89 24.70 -5.53
CA CYS A 238 7.63 25.81 -4.62
C CYS A 238 8.90 26.65 -4.35
N LEU A 239 10.04 25.99 -4.11
CA LEU A 239 11.31 26.67 -3.87
C LEU A 239 11.77 27.47 -5.09
N ALA A 240 11.71 26.87 -6.29
CA ALA A 240 12.06 27.56 -7.53
C ALA A 240 11.14 28.75 -7.81
N GLY A 241 9.83 28.60 -7.60
CA GLY A 241 8.86 29.68 -7.75
C GLY A 241 9.16 30.88 -6.85
N LEU A 242 9.46 30.64 -5.57
CA LEU A 242 9.83 31.71 -4.62
C LEU A 242 11.10 32.44 -5.03
N ILE A 243 12.11 31.73 -5.56
CA ILE A 243 13.34 32.34 -6.06
C ILE A 243 13.04 33.26 -7.24
N VAL A 244 12.23 32.82 -8.21
CA VAL A 244 11.88 33.66 -9.37
C VAL A 244 11.10 34.91 -8.94
N ILE A 245 10.12 34.78 -8.06
CA ILE A 245 9.33 35.91 -7.55
C ILE A 245 10.23 36.92 -6.81
N THR A 246 11.13 36.44 -5.96
CA THR A 246 12.07 37.31 -5.24
C THR A 246 13.04 38.02 -6.18
N LEU A 247 13.54 37.33 -7.22
CA LEU A 247 14.38 37.92 -8.26
C LEU A 247 13.66 39.02 -9.06
N ILE A 248 12.43 38.77 -9.50
CA ILE A 248 11.62 39.77 -10.21
C ILE A 248 11.38 40.99 -9.33
N THR A 249 10.98 40.77 -8.08
CA THR A 249 10.75 41.85 -7.12
C THR A 249 12.01 42.66 -6.88
N TYR A 250 13.15 42.00 -6.71
CA TYR A 250 14.45 42.65 -6.57
C TYR A 250 14.83 43.48 -7.80
N LEU A 251 14.63 42.96 -9.01
CA LEU A 251 14.92 43.68 -10.25
C LEU A 251 14.02 44.90 -10.43
N ILE A 252 12.73 44.78 -10.13
CA ILE A 252 11.80 45.92 -10.16
C ILE A 252 12.22 46.98 -9.14
N TYR A 253 12.47 46.58 -7.89
CA TYR A 253 12.96 47.47 -6.85
C TYR A 253 14.23 48.20 -7.28
N ARG A 254 15.20 47.45 -7.82
CA ARG A 254 16.48 47.99 -8.32
C ARG A 254 16.32 48.93 -9.51
N CYS A 255 15.41 48.66 -10.43
CA CYS A 255 15.12 49.53 -11.57
C CYS A 255 14.33 50.78 -11.19
N GLN A 256 13.56 50.74 -10.09
CA GLN A 256 12.80 51.88 -9.57
C GLN A 256 13.58 52.73 -8.56
N LEU A 257 14.80 52.36 -8.16
CA LEU A 257 15.66 53.22 -7.36
C LEU A 257 15.97 54.52 -8.14
N PRO A 258 15.47 55.69 -7.69
CA PRO A 258 15.79 56.97 -8.30
C PRO A 258 17.30 57.22 -8.17
N ARG A 259 17.92 57.83 -9.20
CA ARG A 259 19.37 58.17 -9.20
C ARG A 259 19.80 59.07 -8.03
N GLU A 260 18.86 59.65 -7.29
CA GLU A 260 19.10 60.58 -6.19
C GLU A 260 19.77 59.94 -4.95
N VAL A 261 19.67 58.62 -4.76
CA VAL A 261 20.32 57.93 -3.63
C VAL A 261 21.73 57.41 -3.97
N LEU A 262 22.08 57.29 -5.26
CA LEU A 262 23.41 56.83 -5.70
C LEU A 262 24.48 57.94 -5.67
N GLU A 263 24.10 59.22 -5.55
CA GLU A 263 25.05 60.33 -5.37
C GLU A 263 25.50 60.54 -3.92
N LEU A 264 24.77 60.05 -2.92
CA LEU A 264 25.18 60.21 -1.51
C LEU A 264 26.25 59.20 -1.05
N THR A 265 26.46 58.10 -1.80
CA THR A 265 27.49 57.10 -1.46
C THR A 265 28.82 57.33 -2.18
N ASN A 266 28.88 58.21 -3.18
CA ASN A 266 30.10 58.46 -3.98
C ASN A 266 30.82 59.78 -3.63
N GLY A 267 30.30 60.56 -2.67
CA GLY A 267 30.82 61.88 -2.30
C GLY A 267 31.79 61.92 -1.10
N ARG A 268 32.33 60.80 -0.64
CA ARG A 268 33.31 60.78 0.46
C ARG A 268 34.49 59.87 0.15
N SER A 269 35.26 60.23 -0.86
CA SER A 269 36.66 59.85 -0.96
C SER A 269 37.56 61.06 -0.63
N TRP A 270 38.54 60.78 0.23
CA TRP A 270 39.76 61.54 0.53
C TRP A 270 39.79 62.64 1.60
N SER A 271 40.26 62.22 2.78
CA SER A 271 41.54 62.63 3.40
C SER A 271 41.84 61.58 4.49
N MET A 272 43.03 61.04 4.77
CA MET A 272 44.38 61.57 4.65
C MET A 272 45.36 60.40 4.87
N SER A 273 46.35 60.30 3.98
CA SER A 273 47.77 60.00 4.18
C SER A 273 48.24 59.05 5.30
N GLU A 274 48.85 57.94 4.86
CA GLU A 274 50.26 57.59 5.11
C GLU A 274 50.80 57.54 6.56
N ALA A 275 51.04 56.33 7.07
CA ALA A 275 52.23 56.02 7.85
C ALA A 275 52.48 54.50 7.87
N SER A 276 53.76 54.18 7.93
CA SER A 276 54.44 52.94 7.61
C SER A 276 54.63 51.99 8.81
N VAL A 277 55.19 50.81 8.48
CA VAL A 277 56.00 49.92 9.35
C VAL A 277 55.23 48.90 10.18
N GLY A 278 55.60 47.63 9.99
CA GLY A 278 56.01 46.81 11.11
C GLY A 278 55.13 45.62 11.46
N ASP A 279 55.59 44.45 11.01
CA ASP A 279 56.02 43.37 11.91
C ASP A 279 54.99 42.47 12.63
N HIS A 280 55.53 41.29 12.90
CA HIS A 280 55.04 40.03 13.45
C HIS A 280 53.84 39.94 14.43
N ASP A 281 53.33 38.69 14.41
CA ASP A 281 52.90 37.85 15.52
C ASP A 281 51.39 37.62 15.83
N VAL A 282 51.01 36.36 15.55
CA VAL A 282 50.36 35.39 16.45
C VAL A 282 49.38 35.92 17.50
N ALA A 283 48.12 35.47 17.40
CA ALA A 283 47.37 34.97 18.56
C ALA A 283 46.27 33.98 18.12
N VAL A 284 46.52 32.70 18.43
CA VAL A 284 45.52 31.65 18.66
C VAL A 284 44.68 32.01 19.89
N ILE A 285 43.42 31.54 19.94
CA ILE A 285 42.52 31.24 21.09
C ILE A 285 41.10 31.64 20.67
N SER A 286 40.00 30.95 20.96
CA SER A 286 39.70 29.60 21.45
C SER A 286 38.16 29.52 21.45
N THR A 287 37.65 28.34 21.17
CA THR A 287 36.28 27.83 21.31
C THR A 287 35.36 28.48 22.36
N ARG A 288 34.10 28.74 21.96
CA ARG A 288 32.89 28.40 22.74
C ARG A 288 31.63 28.49 21.88
N SER A 289 31.04 27.36 21.51
CA SER A 289 29.63 27.27 21.10
C SER A 289 28.89 26.33 22.04
N ILE A 290 27.72 26.79 22.44
CA ILE A 290 26.90 26.37 23.56
C ILE A 290 26.09 25.13 23.17
N GLY A 291 26.08 24.15 24.07
CA GLY A 291 25.31 22.92 23.97
C GLY A 291 23.86 23.08 24.43
N MET A 292 23.07 22.13 23.95
CA MET A 292 21.65 21.86 24.16
C MET A 292 21.23 21.87 25.64
N ASN A 293 20.04 22.42 25.90
CA ASN A 293 19.21 22.05 27.05
C ASN A 293 18.34 20.84 26.65
N ASN A 294 18.41 19.79 27.46
CA ASN A 294 17.32 18.85 27.72
C ASN A 294 16.65 19.31 29.03
N ASP A 295 15.35 19.56 28.98
CA ASP A 295 14.31 18.96 29.83
C ASP A 295 12.94 19.46 29.36
#